data_AF-A0A1I6PW17-F1
#
_entry.id   AF-A0A1I6PW17-F1
#
_cell.length_a   1.000
_cell.length_b   1.000
_cell.length_c   1.000
_cell.angle_alpha   90.00
_cell.angle_beta   90.00
_cell.angle_gamma   90.00
#
_symmetry.space_group_name_H-M   'P 1'
#
loop_
_entity.id
_entity.type
_entity.pdbx_description
1 polymer ?
#
loop_
_entity_poly.entity_id
_entity_poly.type
_entity_poly.pdbx_seq_one_letter_code
_entity_poly.pdbx_strand_id
1 'polypeptide(L)'
;MDEMNKELMAIVLQMIKEVYQKTIQLEEVLHSGSVQILSRSFDPLNEMLNAIQYPPSKITLVYELIQVYLEDEMTLQEIMIGIENGRKEALEEVTT
;
A
#
# COMPACT_ATOMS: atom_id res chain seq x y z
N MET A 1 11.89 1.46 -10.89
CA MET A 1 11.16 0.15 -10.91
C MET A 1 10.76 -0.14 -12.35
N ASP A 2 10.69 -1.40 -12.80
CA ASP A 2 10.16 -1.67 -14.15
C ASP A 2 8.64 -1.39 -14.23
N GLU A 3 8.14 -1.20 -15.46
CA GLU A 3 6.76 -0.78 -15.70
C GLU A 3 5.72 -1.83 -15.31
N MET A 4 6.04 -3.12 -15.44
CA MET A 4 5.15 -4.20 -15.03
C MET A 4 4.94 -4.19 -13.51
N ASN A 5 6.01 -4.01 -12.74
CA ASN A 5 5.94 -3.92 -11.28
C ASN A 5 5.18 -2.66 -10.82
N LYS A 6 5.30 -1.55 -11.54
CA LYS A 6 4.52 -0.34 -11.28
C LYS A 6 3.04 -0.56 -11.53
N GLU A 7 2.68 -1.23 -12.62
CA GLU A 7 1.29 -1.53 -12.96
C GLU A 7 0.67 -2.49 -11.94
N LEU A 8 1.38 -3.56 -11.56
CA LEU A 8 0.95 -4.47 -10.50
C LEU A 8 0.70 -3.73 -9.19
N MET A 9 1.64 -2.86 -8.81
CA MET A 9 1.51 -2.04 -7.60
C MET A 9 0.28 -1.14 -7.68
N ALA A 10 0.08 -0.44 -8.79
CA ALA A 10 -1.09 0.42 -8.98
C ALA A 10 -2.42 -0.34 -8.80
N ILE A 11 -2.52 -1.53 -9.40
CA ILE A 11 -3.70 -2.39 -9.30
C ILE A 11 -3.94 -2.81 -7.84
N VAL A 12 -2.93 -3.32 -7.16
CA VAL A 12 -3.07 -3.80 -5.78
C VAL A 12 -3.42 -2.66 -4.82
N LEU A 13 -2.75 -1.51 -4.95
CA LEU A 13 -3.05 -0.32 -4.15
C LEU A 13 -4.50 0.14 -4.32
N GLN A 14 -4.97 0.21 -5.56
CA GLN A 14 -6.38 0.54 -5.83
C GLN A 14 -7.32 -0.47 -5.18
N MET A 15 -7.04 -1.77 -5.29
CA MET A 15 -7.85 -2.81 -4.66
C MET A 15 -7.90 -2.66 -3.14
N ILE A 16 -6.76 -2.38 -2.49
CA ILE A 16 -6.69 -2.15 -1.05
C ILE A 16 -7.59 -0.98 -0.64
N LYS A 17 -7.52 0.14 -1.37
CA LYS A 17 -8.35 1.33 -1.08
C LYS A 17 -9.84 1.05 -1.24
N GLU A 18 -10.24 0.38 -2.33
CA GLU A 18 -11.64 0.01 -2.55
C GLU A 18 -12.17 -0.86 -1.41
N VAL A 19 -11.41 -1.87 -1.00
CA VAL A 19 -11.81 -2.77 0.11
C VAL A 19 -11.89 -2.00 1.42
N TYR A 20 -10.93 -1.11 1.70
CA TYR A 20 -10.93 -0.28 2.90
C TYR A 20 -12.16 0.64 2.95
N GLN A 21 -12.44 1.37 1.87
CA GLN A 21 -13.59 2.26 1.78
C GLN A 21 -14.92 1.50 1.92
N LYS A 22 -15.02 0.31 1.32
CA LYS A 22 -16.21 -0.55 1.48
C LYS A 22 -16.37 -1.06 2.91
N THR A 23 -15.28 -1.33 3.60
CA THR A 23 -15.30 -1.74 5.01
C THR A 23 -15.83 -0.62 5.90
N ILE A 24 -15.34 0.61 5.72
CA ILE A 24 -15.84 1.80 6.43
C ILE A 24 -17.33 2.02 6.16
N GLN A 25 -17.75 1.98 4.89
CA GLN A 25 -19.17 2.12 4.53
C GLN A 25 -20.05 1.09 5.23
N LEU A 26 -19.56 -0.14 5.39
CA LEU A 26 -20.29 -1.20 6.07
C LEU A 26 -20.36 -0.96 7.58
N GLU A 27 -19.27 -0.49 8.19
CA GLU A 27 -19.23 -0.08 9.60
C GLU A 27 -20.26 1.01 9.92
N GLU A 28 -20.36 2.01 9.06
CA GLU A 28 -21.36 3.09 9.16
C GLU A 28 -22.79 2.56 9.07
N VAL A 29 -23.08 1.72 8.08
CA VAL A 29 -24.43 1.15 7.86
C VAL A 29 -24.85 0.21 8.99
N LEU A 30 -23.91 -0.55 9.56
CA LEU A 30 -24.19 -1.50 10.63
C LEU A 30 -24.15 -0.85 12.03
N HIS A 31 -23.81 0.43 12.13
CA HIS A 31 -23.53 1.12 13.40
C HIS A 31 -22.54 0.33 14.28
N SER A 32 -21.57 -0.33 13.65
CA SER A 32 -20.55 -1.14 14.32
C SER A 32 -19.20 -0.45 14.17
N GLY A 33 -18.50 -0.22 15.28
CA GLY A 33 -17.14 0.34 15.26
C GLY A 33 -16.05 -0.65 14.83
N SER A 34 -16.43 -1.86 14.46
CA SER A 34 -15.52 -2.85 13.88
C SER A 34 -16.31 -3.86 13.07
N VAL A 35 -16.08 -3.91 11.76
CA VAL A 35 -16.50 -5.02 10.92
C VAL A 35 -15.24 -5.71 10.41
N GLN A 36 -14.91 -6.84 11.02
CA GLN A 36 -13.80 -7.66 10.58
C GLN A 36 -14.19 -8.46 9.33
N ILE A 37 -14.07 -7.85 8.15
CA ILE A 37 -14.44 -8.45 6.86
C ILE A 37 -13.32 -9.35 6.31
N LEU A 38 -12.07 -8.94 6.49
CA LEU A 38 -10.91 -9.64 5.93
C LEU A 38 -10.33 -10.65 6.93
N SER A 39 -9.84 -11.77 6.38
CA SER A 39 -9.05 -12.74 7.15
C SER A 39 -7.81 -12.07 7.72
N ARG A 40 -7.41 -12.43 8.93
CA ARG A 40 -6.13 -12.01 9.53
C ARG A 40 -4.91 -12.45 8.72
N SER A 41 -5.08 -13.47 7.87
CA SER A 41 -4.02 -13.97 6.98
C SER A 41 -3.99 -13.26 5.62
N PHE A 42 -4.92 -12.36 5.35
CA PHE A 42 -4.98 -11.64 4.08
C PHE A 42 -4.22 -10.32 4.20
N ASP A 43 -3.01 -10.29 3.63
CA ASP A 43 -2.13 -9.14 3.66
C ASP A 43 -1.60 -8.83 2.24
N PRO A 44 -2.46 -8.26 1.38
CA PRO A 44 -2.12 -8.01 -0.02
C PRO A 44 -0.97 -7.01 -0.18
N LEU A 45 -0.75 -6.14 0.81
CA LEU A 45 0.35 -5.17 0.78
C LEU A 45 1.69 -5.89 0.93
N ASN A 46 1.85 -6.73 1.96
CA ASN A 46 3.08 -7.49 2.13
C ASN A 46 3.30 -8.48 0.98
N GLU A 47 2.26 -9.14 0.48
CA GLU A 47 2.37 -10.03 -0.68
C GLU A 47 2.89 -9.28 -1.91
N MET A 48 2.37 -8.08 -2.19
CA MET A 48 2.83 -7.22 -3.28
C MET A 48 4.29 -6.78 -3.07
N LEU A 49 4.65 -6.32 -1.88
CA LEU A 49 6.02 -5.87 -1.57
C LEU A 49 7.05 -7.01 -1.75
N ASN A 50 6.69 -8.22 -1.34
CA ASN A 50 7.51 -9.41 -1.56
C ASN A 50 7.64 -9.73 -3.06
N ALA A 51 6.53 -9.67 -3.81
CA ALA A 51 6.53 -9.98 -5.25
C ALA A 51 7.42 -9.03 -6.06
N ILE A 52 7.41 -7.72 -5.75
CA ILE A 52 8.24 -6.72 -6.43
C ILE A 52 9.67 -6.61 -5.86
N GLN A 53 10.00 -7.46 -4.89
CA GLN A 53 11.27 -7.48 -4.14
C GLN A 53 11.60 -6.10 -3.58
N TYR A 54 10.65 -5.51 -2.86
CA TYR A 54 10.82 -4.18 -2.29
C TYR A 54 11.84 -4.22 -1.13
N PRO A 55 12.73 -3.21 -1.01
CA PRO A 55 13.77 -3.20 0.04
C PRO A 55 13.18 -3.24 1.46
N PRO A 56 13.58 -4.22 2.30
CA PRO A 56 13.05 -4.34 3.67
C PRO A 56 13.29 -3.10 4.54
N SER A 57 14.38 -2.37 4.31
CA SER A 57 14.72 -1.14 5.04
C SER A 57 13.73 0.01 4.84
N LYS A 58 12.90 -0.05 3.78
CA LYS A 58 11.94 1.00 3.43
C LYS A 58 10.49 0.53 3.54
N ILE A 59 10.24 -0.64 4.14
CA ILE A 59 8.87 -1.15 4.32
C ILE A 59 8.03 -0.21 5.19
N THR A 60 8.60 0.33 6.27
CA THR A 60 7.89 1.29 7.15
C THR A 60 7.39 2.51 6.38
N LEU A 61 8.21 3.06 5.49
CA LEU A 61 7.81 4.16 4.60
C LEU A 61 6.59 3.80 3.74
N VAL A 62 6.53 2.56 3.22
CA VAL A 62 5.36 2.12 2.45
C VAL A 62 4.11 2.14 3.32
N TYR A 63 4.17 1.61 4.55
CA TYR A 63 3.01 1.62 5.45
C TYR A 63 2.51 3.04 5.75
N GLU A 64 3.42 3.98 5.99
CA GLU A 64 3.08 5.39 6.20
C GLU A 64 2.39 6.01 4.98
N LEU A 65 2.92 5.74 3.78
CA LEU A 65 2.33 6.18 2.52
C LEU A 65 0.94 5.57 2.28
N ILE A 66 0.74 4.30 2.62
CA ILE A 66 -0.57 3.65 2.50
C ILE A 66 -1.58 4.29 3.43
N GLN A 67 -1.20 4.65 4.65
CA GLN A 67 -2.12 5.28 5.59
C GLN A 67 -2.68 6.59 5.01
N VAL A 68 -1.82 7.50 4.55
CA VAL A 68 -2.25 8.78 3.97
C VAL A 68 -3.02 8.60 2.65
N TYR A 69 -2.75 7.52 1.90
CA TYR A 69 -3.54 7.16 0.71
C TYR A 69 -4.97 6.75 1.05
N LEU A 70 -5.13 5.97 2.12
CA LEU A 70 -6.44 5.50 2.60
C LEU A 70 -7.26 6.63 3.23
N GLU A 71 -6.59 7.64 3.76
CA GLU A 71 -7.19 8.87 4.33
C GLU A 71 -7.49 9.95 3.26
N ASP A 72 -7.33 9.62 1.97
CA ASP A 72 -7.54 10.54 0.83
C ASP A 72 -6.62 11.79 0.83
N GLU A 73 -5.52 11.77 1.58
CA GLU A 73 -4.55 12.87 1.63
C GLU A 73 -3.56 12.87 0.46
N MET A 74 -3.35 11.72 -0.17
CA MET A 74 -2.50 11.55 -1.35
C MET A 74 -3.19 10.74 -2.43
N THR A 75 -2.87 11.04 -3.69
CA THR A 75 -3.32 10.30 -4.87
C THR A 75 -2.50 9.04 -5.09
N LEU A 76 -3.05 8.08 -5.83
CA LEU A 76 -2.33 6.85 -6.21
C LEU A 76 -0.97 7.16 -6.87
N GLN A 77 -0.92 8.18 -7.73
CA GLN A 77 0.30 8.57 -8.44
C GLN A 77 1.37 9.08 -7.48
N GLU A 78 0.99 9.92 -6.52
CA GLU A 78 1.93 10.48 -5.53
C GLU A 78 2.50 9.38 -4.62
N ILE A 79 1.66 8.42 -4.22
CA ILE A 79 2.08 7.25 -3.44
C ILE A 79 3.05 6.37 -4.21
N MET A 80 2.72 6.07 -5.47
CA MET A 80 3.62 5.30 -6.34
C MET A 80 4.98 5.98 -6.50
N ILE A 81 5.01 7.30 -6.63
CA ILE A 81 6.25 8.09 -6.68
C ILE A 81 7.02 7.96 -5.36
N GLY A 82 6.33 8.10 -4.21
CA GLY A 82 6.95 7.95 -2.88
C GLY A 82 7.59 6.58 -2.68
N ILE A 83 6.89 5.52 -3.06
CA ILE A 83 7.40 4.14 -3.01
C ILE A 83 8.58 3.95 -3.97
N GLU A 84 8.52 4.51 -5.18
CA GLU A 84 9.65 4.43 -6.11
C GLU A 84 10.89 5.17 -5.60
N ASN A 85 10.71 6.32 -4.96
CA ASN A 85 11.80 7.09 -4.36
C ASN A 85 12.42 6.35 -3.18
N GLY A 86 11.61 5.78 -2.28
CA GLY A 86 12.12 4.96 -1.17
C GLY A 86 12.99 3.80 -1.66
N ARG A 87 12.58 3.12 -2.74
CA ARG A 87 13.39 2.07 -3.37
C ARG A 87 14.72 2.59 -3.93
N LYS A 88 14.73 3.77 -4.56
CA LYS A 88 15.96 4.38 -5.10
C LYS A 88 16.94 4.71 -3.97
N GLU A 89 16.45 5.33 -2.90
CA GLU A 89 17.27 5.65 -1.71
C GLU A 89 17.91 4.40 -1.10
N ALA A 90 17.15 3.31 -0.96
CA ALA A 90 17.70 2.05 -0.43
C ALA A 90 18.79 1.46 -1.33
N LEU A 91 18.72 1.67 -2.65
CA LEU A 91 19.78 1.22 -3.57
C LEU A 91 21.04 2.08 -3.41
N GLU A 92 20.87 3.39 -3.20
CA GLU A 92 21.98 4.33 -2.96
C GLU A 92 22.71 4.04 -1.63
N GLU A 93 21.96 3.71 -0.58
CA GLU A 93 22.49 3.34 0.75
C GLU A 93 23.39 2.09 0.72
N VAL A 94 23.17 1.16 -0.22
CA VAL A 94 23.99 -0.07 -0.36
C VAL A 94 25.27 0.18 -1.17
N THR A 95 25.29 1.23 -2.00
CA THR A 95 26.46 1.60 -2.81
C THR A 95 27.45 2.55 -2.13
N THR A 96 27.15 2.95 -0.89
CA THR A 96 27.96 3.91 -0.11
C THR A 96 28.65 3.20 1.06
#